data_AF-A0A9C9SKN2-F1
#
_entry.id   AF-A0A9C9SKN2-F1
#
_cell.length_a   1.000
_cell.length_b   1.000
_cell.length_c   1.000
_cell.angle_alpha   90.00
_cell.angle_beta   90.00
_cell.angle_gamma   90.00
#
_symmetry.space_group_name_H-M   'P 1'
#
loop_
_entity.id
_entity.type
_entity.pdbx_description
1 polymer ?
#
loop_
_entity_poly.entity_id
_entity_poly.type
_entity_poly.pdbx_seq_one_letter_code
_entity_poly.pdbx_strand_id
1 'polypeptide(L)'
;MDFINLESIQLDGIREIANIGSGHSASALSQIVGHKVMINVPEVKIIPVEKISTLWENPNEIITGILLDFLGDITGKTLLLFTKNDAKYMVDVLLGRETSDAMLFGEMEQSSLKEIANIVVSAYLSALGTFLE
;
A
#
# COMPACT_ATOMS: atom_id res chain seq x y z
N MET A 1 -8.22 -19.57 -19.09
CA MET A 1 -8.31 -18.10 -19.26
C MET A 1 -6.92 -17.57 -18.95
N ASP A 2 -6.24 -16.97 -19.92
CA ASP A 2 -5.03 -16.20 -19.61
C ASP A 2 -5.47 -14.99 -18.80
N PHE A 3 -5.29 -15.04 -17.47
CA PHE A 3 -5.62 -13.96 -16.52
C PHE A 3 -4.85 -12.64 -16.78
N ILE A 4 -4.01 -12.59 -17.82
CA ILE A 4 -3.06 -11.51 -18.11
C ILE A 4 -3.67 -10.44 -19.02
N ASN A 5 -4.80 -10.71 -19.71
CA ASN A 5 -5.44 -9.73 -20.58
C ASN A 5 -6.70 -9.14 -19.94
N LEU A 6 -6.53 -8.14 -19.08
CA LEU A 6 -7.61 -7.19 -18.83
C LEU A 6 -7.66 -6.18 -19.98
N GLU A 7 -8.86 -5.90 -20.46
CA GLU A 7 -9.08 -4.84 -21.43
C GLU A 7 -8.84 -3.46 -20.80
N SER A 8 -8.58 -2.44 -21.61
CA SER A 8 -8.28 -1.08 -21.12
C SER A 8 -9.36 -0.55 -20.17
N ILE A 9 -10.63 -0.84 -20.48
CA ILE A 9 -11.77 -0.43 -19.64
C ILE A 9 -11.73 -1.05 -18.24
N GLN A 10 -11.24 -2.28 -18.12
CA GLN A 10 -11.13 -2.98 -16.84
C GLN A 10 -9.95 -2.43 -16.04
N LEU A 11 -8.83 -2.11 -16.69
CA LEU A 11 -7.69 -1.43 -16.05
C LEU A 11 -8.05 -0.03 -15.56
N ASP A 12 -8.82 0.73 -16.35
CA ASP A 12 -9.33 2.04 -15.95
C ASP A 12 -10.29 1.92 -14.75
N GLY A 13 -11.14 0.88 -14.74
CA GLY A 13 -11.98 0.56 -13.58
C GLY A 13 -11.15 0.30 -12.31
N ILE A 14 -10.11 -0.53 -12.40
CA ILE A 14 -9.21 -0.80 -11.27
C ILE A 14 -8.49 0.48 -10.81
N ARG A 15 -8.07 1.32 -11.76
CA ARG A 15 -7.46 2.62 -11.44
C ARG A 15 -8.42 3.53 -10.69
N GLU A 16 -9.69 3.57 -11.08
CA GLU A 16 -10.69 4.37 -10.40
C GLU A 16 -10.97 3.87 -8.99
N ILE A 17 -11.10 2.54 -8.81
CA ILE A 17 -11.21 1.90 -7.49
C ILE A 17 -10.02 2.27 -6.61
N ALA A 18 -8.81 2.22 -7.17
CA ALA A 18 -7.58 2.58 -6.47
C ALA A 18 -7.57 4.06 -6.03
N ASN A 19 -8.07 4.97 -6.87
CA ASN A 19 -8.23 6.39 -6.51
C ASN A 19 -9.28 6.62 -5.42
N ILE A 20 -10.41 5.91 -5.45
CA ILE A 20 -11.42 5.98 -4.38
C ILE A 20 -10.83 5.46 -3.05
N GLY A 21 -10.19 4.29 -3.10
CA GLY A 21 -9.51 3.69 -1.95
C GLY A 21 -8.44 4.61 -1.37
N SER A 22 -7.62 5.24 -2.21
CA SER A 22 -6.57 6.16 -1.78
C SER A 22 -7.12 7.41 -1.09
N GLY A 23 -8.27 7.95 -1.53
CA GLY A 23 -8.93 9.09 -0.88
C GLY A 23 -9.42 8.75 0.54
N HIS A 24 -10.00 7.57 0.73
CA HIS A 24 -10.39 7.08 2.06
C HIS A 24 -9.17 6.84 2.96
N SER A 25 -8.12 6.19 2.44
CA SER A 25 -6.88 5.98 3.20
C SER A 25 -6.22 7.30 3.59
N ALA A 26 -6.14 8.27 2.67
CA ALA A 26 -5.55 9.57 2.93
C ALA A 26 -6.31 10.31 4.05
N SER A 27 -7.65 10.22 4.06
CA SER A 27 -8.48 10.81 5.11
C SER A 27 -8.22 10.16 6.47
N ALA A 28 -8.20 8.82 6.53
CA ALA A 28 -7.94 8.08 7.76
C ALA A 28 -6.52 8.34 8.30
N LEU A 29 -5.50 8.29 7.43
CA LEU A 29 -4.13 8.60 7.82
C LEU A 29 -4.00 10.04 8.30
N SER A 30 -4.64 11.02 7.64
CA SER A 30 -4.61 12.42 8.06
C SER A 30 -5.13 12.62 9.47
N GLN A 31 -6.17 11.88 9.86
CA GLN A 31 -6.72 11.93 11.23
C GLN A 31 -5.73 11.40 12.26
N ILE A 32 -4.96 10.36 11.91
CA ILE A 32 -4.00 9.75 12.83
C ILE A 32 -2.74 10.61 12.97
N VAL A 33 -2.21 11.13 11.86
CA VAL A 33 -0.97 11.93 11.88
C VAL A 33 -1.20 13.40 12.25
N GLY A 34 -2.46 13.86 12.31
CA GLY A 34 -2.81 15.25 12.61
C GLY A 34 -2.41 16.26 11.54
N HIS A 35 -2.05 15.80 10.34
CA HIS A 35 -1.58 16.59 9.20
C HIS A 35 -2.28 16.12 7.92
N LYS A 36 -2.34 17.00 6.91
CA LYS A 36 -2.93 16.63 5.62
C LYS A 36 -2.04 15.61 4.90
N VAL A 37 -2.59 14.41 4.70
CA VAL A 37 -2.01 13.35 3.87
C VAL A 37 -2.71 13.35 2.52
N MET A 38 -1.95 13.15 1.45
CA MET A 38 -2.48 12.92 0.10
C MET A 38 -1.83 11.68 -0.47
N ILE A 39 -2.62 10.81 -1.08
CA ILE A 39 -2.16 9.60 -1.76
C ILE A 39 -2.58 9.73 -3.21
N ASN A 40 -1.64 9.52 -4.13
CA ASN A 40 -1.89 9.55 -5.57
C ASN A 40 -1.59 8.18 -6.15
N VAL A 41 -2.47 7.69 -7.04
CA VAL A 41 -2.29 6.42 -7.75
C VAL A 41 -1.89 6.74 -9.19
N PRO A 42 -0.59 6.77 -9.50
CA PRO A 42 -0.14 7.20 -10.83
C PRO A 42 -0.45 6.18 -11.92
N GLU A 43 -0.41 4.89 -11.59
CA GLU A 43 -0.45 3.79 -12.56
C GLU A 43 -0.99 2.49 -11.94
N VAL A 44 -1.64 1.68 -12.78
CA VAL A 44 -2.00 0.29 -12.49
C VAL A 44 -1.46 -0.59 -13.59
N LYS A 45 -0.79 -1.69 -13.22
CA LYS A 45 -0.17 -2.65 -14.14
C LYS A 45 -0.50 -4.08 -13.72
N ILE A 46 -0.70 -4.95 -14.69
CA ILE A 46 -0.70 -6.40 -14.47
C ILE A 46 0.71 -6.88 -14.77
N ILE A 47 1.36 -7.46 -13.76
CA ILE A 47 2.69 -8.04 -13.90
C ILE A 47 2.73 -9.43 -13.26
N PRO A 48 3.51 -10.37 -13.82
CA PRO A 48 3.83 -11.61 -13.13
C PRO A 48 4.56 -11.33 -11.82
N VAL A 49 4.25 -12.10 -10.77
CA VAL A 49 4.83 -11.92 -9.43
C VAL A 49 6.36 -12.05 -9.44
N GLU A 50 6.90 -12.89 -10.33
CA GLU A 50 8.34 -13.10 -10.50
C GLU A 50 9.05 -11.85 -11.03
N LYS A 51 8.30 -10.91 -11.62
CA LYS A 51 8.82 -9.63 -12.12
C LYS A 51 8.72 -8.51 -11.10
N ILE A 52 8.17 -8.72 -9.90
CA ILE A 52 8.08 -7.66 -8.88
C ILE A 52 9.45 -7.05 -8.60
N SER A 53 10.51 -7.86 -8.44
CA SER A 53 11.87 -7.36 -8.19
C SER A 53 12.40 -6.41 -9.27
N THR A 54 11.88 -6.49 -10.49
CA THR A 54 12.29 -5.61 -11.61
C THR A 54 11.69 -4.21 -11.53
N LEU A 55 10.75 -3.97 -10.60
CA LEU A 55 10.17 -2.65 -10.38
C LEU A 55 11.12 -1.69 -9.66
N TRP A 56 12.14 -2.19 -8.97
CA TRP A 56 13.16 -1.39 -8.30
C TRP A 56 14.35 -1.15 -9.24
N GLU A 57 14.83 0.09 -9.29
CA GLU A 57 16.02 0.44 -10.07
C GLU A 57 17.27 -0.25 -9.53
N ASN A 58 17.38 -0.37 -8.20
CA ASN A 58 18.48 -1.04 -7.53
C ASN A 58 18.02 -2.38 -6.92
N PRO A 59 18.42 -3.52 -7.49
CA PRO A 59 18.02 -4.84 -6.97
C PRO A 59 18.64 -5.17 -5.60
N ASN A 60 19.64 -4.40 -5.15
CA ASN A 60 20.26 -4.55 -3.83
C ASN A 60 19.71 -3.57 -2.78
N GLU A 61 18.72 -2.74 -3.15
CA GLU A 61 18.09 -1.83 -2.20
C GLU A 61 17.32 -2.61 -1.13
N ILE A 62 17.50 -2.22 0.13
CA ILE A 62 16.76 -2.82 1.24
C ILE A 62 15.35 -2.25 1.24
N ILE A 63 14.38 -3.11 0.97
CA ILE A 63 12.96 -2.79 0.98
C ILE A 63 12.30 -3.30 2.26
N THR A 64 11.27 -2.58 2.70
CA THR A 64 10.36 -3.00 3.77
C THR A 64 9.07 -3.49 3.14
N GLY A 65 8.72 -4.74 3.39
CA GLY A 65 7.51 -5.37 2.87
C GLY A 65 6.52 -5.73 3.95
N ILE A 66 5.26 -5.37 3.73
CA ILE A 66 4.14 -5.69 4.62
C ILE A 66 3.16 -6.53 3.83
N LEU A 67 3.07 -7.81 4.19
CA LEU A 67 2.16 -8.77 3.58
C LEU A 67 0.90 -8.87 4.44
N LEU A 68 -0.26 -8.68 3.81
CA LEU A 68 -1.55 -8.87 4.45
C LEU A 68 -2.35 -9.89 3.64
N ASP A 69 -3.03 -10.77 4.37
CA ASP A 69 -3.94 -11.73 3.79
C ASP A 69 -5.35 -11.19 3.91
N PHE A 70 -6.14 -11.32 2.84
CA PHE A 70 -7.56 -11.00 2.87
C PHE A 70 -8.38 -12.23 2.49
N LEU A 71 -9.49 -12.40 3.21
CA LEU A 71 -10.36 -13.56 3.13
C LEU A 71 -11.81 -13.12 2.93
N GLY A 72 -12.60 -13.93 2.25
CA GLY A 72 -14.00 -13.65 1.93
C GLY A 72 -14.39 -14.32 0.61
N ASP A 73 -15.34 -13.73 -0.10
CA ASP A 73 -15.74 -14.18 -1.44
C ASP A 73 -14.60 -14.05 -2.45
N ILE A 74 -13.72 -13.07 -2.24
CA ILE A 74 -12.41 -12.97 -2.89
C ILE A 74 -11.35 -13.18 -1.82
N THR A 75 -10.41 -14.08 -2.11
CA THR A 75 -9.28 -14.39 -1.25
C THR A 75 -7.99 -14.05 -1.97
N GLY A 76 -7.00 -13.57 -1.21
CA GLY A 76 -5.72 -13.22 -1.78
C GLY A 76 -4.77 -12.58 -0.78
N LYS A 77 -3.72 -11.98 -1.32
CA LYS A 77 -2.70 -11.31 -0.53
C LYS A 77 -2.44 -9.93 -1.12
N THR A 78 -2.22 -8.95 -0.26
CA THR A 78 -1.70 -7.64 -0.63
C THR A 78 -0.29 -7.50 -0.10
N LEU A 79 0.59 -6.94 -0.91
CA LEU A 79 1.98 -6.67 -0.54
C LEU A 79 2.23 -5.17 -0.69
N LEU A 80 2.42 -4.48 0.43
CA LEU A 80 2.86 -3.08 0.45
C LEU A 80 4.37 -3.03 0.58
N LEU A 81 5.01 -2.24 -0.28
CA LEU A 81 6.47 -2.18 -0.38
C LEU A 81 6.92 -0.72 -0.29
N PHE A 82 7.94 -0.50 0.53
CA PHE A 82 8.55 0.79 0.77
C PHE A 82 10.06 0.66 0.74
N THR A 83 10.78 1.72 0.39
CA THR A 83 12.20 1.78 0.75
C THR A 83 12.33 1.76 2.27
N LYS A 84 13.47 1.31 2.79
CA LYS A 84 13.74 1.38 4.23
C LYS A 84 13.55 2.80 4.79
N ASN A 85 13.96 3.81 4.02
CA ASN A 85 13.90 5.22 4.42
C ASN A 85 12.46 5.73 4.45
N ASP A 86 11.64 5.41 3.44
CA ASP A 86 10.24 5.84 3.40
C ASP A 86 9.42 5.18 4.50
N ALA A 87 9.61 3.88 4.73
CA ALA A 87 8.96 3.15 5.82
C ALA A 87 9.26 3.81 7.18
N LYS A 88 10.51 4.18 7.39
CA LYS A 88 10.94 4.84 8.61
C LYS A 88 10.36 6.24 8.76
N TYR A 89 10.41 7.03 7.70
CA TYR A 89 9.83 8.37 7.68
C TYR A 89 8.34 8.33 8.04
N MET A 90 7.58 7.40 7.46
CA MET A 90 6.16 7.23 7.79
C MET A 90 5.94 6.89 9.27
N VAL A 91 6.76 6.01 9.84
CA VAL A 91 6.67 5.65 11.27
C VAL A 91 6.98 6.83 12.16
N ASP A 92 8.03 7.60 11.84
CA ASP A 92 8.41 8.77 12.64
C ASP A 92 7.31 9.84 12.60
N VAL A 93 6.68 10.06 11.44
CA VAL A 93 5.50 10.92 11.31
C VAL A 93 4.34 10.41 12.16
N LEU A 94 4.05 9.10 12.12
CA LEU A 94 2.96 8.51 12.90
C LEU A 94 3.19 8.61 14.42
N LEU A 95 4.45 8.48 14.85
CA LEU A 95 4.85 8.51 16.25
C LEU A 95 5.20 9.92 16.77
N GLY A 96 5.14 10.94 15.90
CA GLY A 96 5.45 12.33 16.25
C GLY A 96 6.91 12.54 16.64
N ARG A 97 7.84 11.81 16.01
CA ARG A 97 9.27 11.83 16.31
C ARG A 97 10.05 12.53 15.21
N GLU A 98 11.19 13.12 15.54
CA GLU A 98 12.16 13.53 14.53
C GLU A 98 12.77 12.28 13.87
N THR A 99 13.01 12.35 12.56
CA THR A 99 13.62 11.26 11.81
C THR A 99 15.02 11.00 12.35
N SER A 100 15.19 9.95 13.13
CA SER A 100 16.50 9.53 13.65
C SER A 100 17.21 8.65 12.61
N ASP A 101 18.50 8.36 12.78
CA ASP A 101 19.20 7.35 11.96
C ASP A 101 19.12 5.92 12.53
N ALA A 102 18.38 5.71 13.64
CA ALA A 102 18.28 4.42 14.31
C ALA A 102 17.83 3.29 13.36
N MET A 103 18.67 2.26 13.23
CA MET A 103 18.61 1.31 12.11
C MET A 103 17.54 0.22 12.20
N LEU A 104 16.80 0.10 13.31
CA LEU A 104 15.99 -1.08 13.63
C LEU A 104 14.50 -0.74 13.79
N PHE A 105 13.64 -1.49 13.10
CA PHE A 105 12.19 -1.51 13.35
C PHE A 105 11.92 -2.36 14.59
N GLY A 106 11.73 -1.71 15.74
CA GLY A 106 11.25 -2.36 16.96
C GLY A 106 9.77 -2.74 16.85
N GLU A 107 9.22 -3.31 17.92
CA GLU A 107 7.83 -3.78 17.93
C GLU A 107 6.81 -2.67 17.68
N MET A 108 7.09 -1.46 18.18
CA MET A 108 6.23 -0.29 18.00
C MET A 108 6.26 0.20 16.55
N GLU A 109 7.44 0.25 15.95
CA GLU A 109 7.61 0.67 14.56
C GLU A 109 6.97 -0.34 13.61
N GLN A 110 7.12 -1.65 13.88
CA GLN A 110 6.44 -2.70 13.11
C GLN A 110 4.92 -2.64 13.24
N SER A 111 4.40 -2.38 14.45
CA SER A 111 2.95 -2.24 14.67
C SER A 111 2.40 -1.01 13.95
N SER A 112 3.15 0.10 13.97
CA SER A 112 2.83 1.33 13.26
C SER A 112 2.72 1.10 11.75
N LEU A 113 3.70 0.40 11.17
CA LEU A 113 3.68 0.02 9.75
C LEU A 113 2.48 -0.88 9.40
N LYS A 114 2.19 -1.88 10.25
CA LYS A 114 1.02 -2.75 10.06
C LYS A 114 -0.28 -1.97 10.09
N GLU A 115 -0.42 -0.98 10.96
CA GLU A 115 -1.62 -0.13 11.03
C GLU A 115 -1.77 0.72 9.76
N ILE A 116 -0.68 1.36 9.31
CA ILE A 116 -0.67 2.10 8.03
C ILE A 116 -1.11 1.18 6.89
N ALA A 117 -0.53 -0.01 6.82
CA ALA A 117 -0.83 -0.95 5.76
C ALA A 117 -2.28 -1.45 5.83
N ASN A 118 -2.81 -1.69 7.03
CA ASN A 118 -4.19 -2.07 7.24
C ASN A 118 -5.14 -0.97 6.75
N ILE A 119 -4.90 0.30 7.10
CA ILE A 119 -5.70 1.44 6.64
C ILE A 119 -5.70 1.55 5.11
N VAL A 120 -4.52 1.41 4.49
CA VAL A 120 -4.41 1.46 3.03
C VAL A 120 -5.15 0.29 2.41
N VAL A 121 -4.82 -0.94 2.79
CA VAL A 121 -5.40 -2.15 2.19
C VAL A 121 -6.91 -2.24 2.42
N SER A 122 -7.39 -1.97 3.63
CA SER A 122 -8.83 -2.02 3.92
C SER A 122 -9.62 -1.02 3.08
N ALA A 123 -9.10 0.19 2.84
CA ALA A 123 -9.79 1.17 2.00
C ALA A 123 -9.86 0.71 0.54
N TYR A 124 -8.78 0.14 0.01
CA TYR A 124 -8.76 -0.41 -1.35
C TYR A 124 -9.69 -1.60 -1.50
N LEU A 125 -9.67 -2.55 -0.55
CA LEU A 125 -10.53 -3.73 -0.57
C LEU A 125 -12.02 -3.35 -0.39
N SER A 126 -12.31 -2.33 0.42
CA SER A 126 -13.68 -1.82 0.56
C SER A 126 -14.18 -1.20 -0.74
N ALA A 127 -13.36 -0.35 -1.38
CA ALA A 127 -13.71 0.22 -2.68
C ALA A 127 -13.88 -0.86 -3.77
N LEU A 128 -13.03 -1.88 -3.75
CA LEU A 128 -13.13 -3.02 -4.65
C LEU A 128 -14.42 -3.82 -4.39
N GLY A 129 -14.75 -4.09 -3.13
CA GLY A 129 -15.99 -4.79 -2.77
C GLY A 129 -17.23 -4.06 -3.28
N THR A 130 -17.34 -2.75 -3.01
CA THR A 130 -18.47 -1.93 -3.50
C THR A 130 -18.56 -1.87 -5.03
N PHE A 131 -17.44 -1.96 -5.74
CA PHE A 131 -17.44 -1.97 -7.21
C PHE A 131 -17.89 -3.31 -7.81
N LEU A 132 -17.72 -4.41 -7.08
CA LEU A 132 -18.03 -5.77 -7.53
C LEU A 132 -19.44 -6.24 -7.16
N GLU A 133 -20.14 -5.49 -6.30
CA GLU A 133 -21.59 -5.63 -6.02
C GLU A 133 -22.46 -5.08 -7.16
#